data_AF-A0A7R9EM37-F1
#
_entry.id   AF-A0A7R9EM37-F1
#
_cell.length_a   1.000
_cell.length_b   1.000
_cell.length_c   1.000
_cell.angle_alpha   90.00
_cell.angle_beta   90.00
_cell.angle_gamma   90.00
#
_symmetry.space_group_name_H-M   'P 1'
#
loop_
_entity.id
_entity.type
_entity.pdbx_description
1 polymer ?
#
loop_
_entity_poly.entity_id
_entity_poly.type
_entity_poly.pdbx_seq_one_letter_code
_entity_poly.pdbx_strand_id
1 'polypeptide(L)'
;MVGVLLGSIGFGDLSDRYGRRPIFFISLVLQVSVGLLASVAPEYVSFMIARMIIGATTSGVFLVAYVIAMEMVGPNKRLFAGVVCQFFFTAGYILTALIAYFIDDWRMLQVALSLPGIVFISYWW
;
A
#
# COMPACT_ATOMS: atom_id res chain seq x y z
N MET A 1 -2.72 -7.58 11.65
CA MET A 1 -4.04 -7.63 10.98
C MET A 1 -5.00 -6.53 11.46
N VAL A 2 -4.98 -6.13 12.73
CA VAL A 2 -5.83 -5.02 13.23
C VAL A 2 -5.67 -3.74 12.41
N GLY A 3 -4.43 -3.32 12.10
CA GLY A 3 -4.18 -2.14 11.26
C GLY A 3 -4.85 -2.23 9.88
N VAL A 4 -4.74 -3.38 9.20
CA VAL A 4 -5.35 -3.64 7.89
C VAL A 4 -6.87 -3.50 7.96
N LEU A 5 -7.50 -4.07 9.00
CA LEU A 5 -8.95 -3.99 9.20
C LEU A 5 -9.40 -2.55 9.41
N LEU A 6 -8.77 -1.83 10.33
CA LEU A 6 -9.08 -0.42 10.59
C LEU A 6 -8.85 0.45 9.35
N GLY A 7 -7.78 0.19 8.61
CA GLY A 7 -7.49 0.87 7.35
C GLY A 7 -8.54 0.62 6.27
N SER A 8 -9.03 -0.62 6.13
CA SER A 8 -10.05 -0.94 5.13
C SER A 8 -11.38 -0.23 5.39
N ILE A 9 -11.79 -0.12 6.66
CA ILE A 9 -13.01 0.59 7.05
C ILE A 9 -12.80 2.09 6.89
N GLY A 10 -11.71 2.63 7.45
CA GLY A 10 -11.44 4.07 7.48
C GLY A 10 -11.14 4.65 6.10
N PHE A 11 -10.10 4.16 5.42
CA PHE A 11 -9.71 4.68 4.11
C PHE A 11 -10.72 4.34 3.01
N GLY A 12 -11.47 3.24 3.14
CA GLY A 12 -12.59 2.93 2.26
C GLY A 12 -13.66 4.01 2.31
N ASP A 13 -14.26 4.25 3.49
CA ASP A 13 -15.28 5.28 3.70
C ASP A 13 -14.76 6.69 3.35
N LEU A 14 -13.51 6.99 3.72
CA LEU A 14 -12.89 8.27 3.39
C LEU A 14 -12.75 8.47 1.87
N SER A 15 -12.40 7.41 1.13
CA SER A 15 -12.26 7.47 -0.34
C SER A 15 -13.59 7.69 -1.05
N ASP A 16 -14.68 7.14 -0.51
CA ASP A 16 -16.01 7.32 -1.07
C ASP A 16 -16.58 8.73 -0.77
N ARG A 17 -16.18 9.36 0.35
CA ARG A 17 -16.63 10.71 0.73
C ARG A 17 -15.80 11.85 0.13
N TYR A 18 -14.48 11.74 0.16
CA TYR A 18 -13.55 12.81 -0.25
C TYR A 18 -12.97 12.59 -1.66
N GLY A 19 -13.33 11.49 -2.31
CA GLY A 19 -12.87 11.11 -3.64
C GLY A 19 -11.70 10.13 -3.61
N ARG A 20 -11.68 9.21 -4.57
CA ARG A 20 -10.71 8.11 -4.61
C ARG A 20 -9.27 8.57 -4.86
N ARG A 21 -9.06 9.48 -5.81
CA ARG A 21 -7.72 9.98 -6.17
C ARG A 21 -6.99 10.62 -4.99
N PRO A 22 -7.52 11.63 -4.28
CA PRO A 22 -6.79 12.27 -3.18
C PRO A 22 -6.51 11.30 -2.03
N ILE A 23 -7.46 10.44 -1.68
CA ILE A 23 -7.28 9.47 -0.59
C ILE A 23 -6.22 8.42 -0.94
N PHE A 24 -6.20 7.93 -2.19
CA PHE A 24 -5.15 7.01 -2.64
C PHE A 24 -3.74 7.58 -2.41
N PHE A 25 -3.52 8.82 -2.84
CA PHE A 25 -2.22 9.48 -2.69
C PHE A 25 -1.88 9.82 -1.25
N ILE A 26 -2.86 10.23 -0.42
CA ILE A 26 -2.64 10.46 1.02
C ILE A 26 -2.22 9.14 1.68
N SER A 27 -2.91 8.04 1.42
CA SER A 27 -2.54 6.73 1.94
C SER A 27 -1.13 6.32 1.48
N LEU A 28 -0.78 6.61 0.24
CA LEU A 28 0.51 6.28 -0.35
C LEU A 28 1.66 7.10 0.25
N VAL A 29 1.51 8.41 0.39
CA VAL A 29 2.48 9.28 1.07
C VAL A 29 2.65 8.84 2.52
N LEU A 30 1.55 8.56 3.22
CA LEU A 30 1.61 8.11 4.61
C LEU A 30 2.29 6.74 4.74
N GLN A 31 2.03 5.81 3.81
CA GLN A 31 2.67 4.50 3.77
C GLN A 31 4.18 4.61 3.60
N VAL A 32 4.65 5.41 2.63
CA VAL A 32 6.09 5.59 2.37
C VAL A 32 6.77 6.28 3.54
N SER A 33 6.18 7.37 4.04
CA SER A 33 6.74 8.14 5.15
C SER A 33 6.90 7.28 6.40
N VAL A 34 5.86 6.54 6.78
CA VAL A 34 5.89 5.68 7.96
C VAL A 34 6.74 4.43 7.72
N GLY A 35 6.79 3.92 6.48
CA GLY A 35 7.70 2.83 6.07
C GLY A 35 9.17 3.17 6.33
N LEU A 36 9.59 4.38 5.94
CA LEU A 36 10.94 4.89 6.20
C LEU A 36 11.17 5.20 7.68
N LEU A 37 10.19 5.75 8.40
CA LEU A 37 10.30 5.96 9.85
C LEU A 37 10.43 4.63 10.61
N ALA A 38 9.79 3.57 10.13
CA ALA A 38 9.86 2.25 10.76
C ALA A 38 11.26 1.62 10.68
N SER A 39 12.09 1.96 9.69
CA SER A 39 13.46 1.42 9.58
C SER A 39 14.42 2.03 10.60
N VAL A 40 14.11 3.22 11.13
CA VAL A 40 14.91 3.92 12.15
C VAL A 40 14.35 3.78 13.56
N ALA A 41 13.28 3.00 13.74
CA ALA A 41 12.61 2.84 15.02
C ALA A 41 13.60 2.33 16.12
N PRO A 42 13.74 3.06 17.24
CA PRO A 42 14.68 2.71 18.31
C PRO A 42 14.13 1.63 19.25
N GLU A 43 12.82 1.66 19.53
CA GLU A 43 12.16 0.67 20.40
C GLU A 43 11.10 -0.17 19.69
N TYR A 44 10.84 -1.36 20.24
CA TYR A 44 9.85 -2.31 19.74
C TYR A 44 8.44 -1.73 19.67
N VAL A 45 8.06 -0.89 20.65
CA VAL A 45 6.72 -0.28 20.71
C VAL A 45 6.51 0.68 19.53
N SER A 46 7.48 1.55 19.25
CA SER A 46 7.41 2.47 18.10
C SER A 46 7.41 1.72 16.77
N PHE A 47 8.17 0.62 16.66
CA PHE A 47 8.10 -0.25 15.49
C PHE A 47 6.72 -0.90 15.32
N MET A 48 6.10 -1.36 16.40
CA MET A 48 4.76 -1.97 16.38
C MET A 48 3.68 -0.98 15.96
N ILE A 49 3.73 0.25 16.47
CA ILE A 49 2.82 1.34 16.08
C ILE A 49 3.01 1.67 14.60
N ALA A 50 4.26 1.82 14.14
CA ALA A 50 4.55 2.08 12.73
C ALA A 50 4.03 0.94 11.83
N ARG A 51 4.21 -0.31 12.23
CA ARG A 51 3.66 -1.48 11.51
C ARG A 51 2.14 -1.49 11.45
N MET A 52 1.46 -1.02 12.50
CA MET A 52 0.00 -0.90 12.50
C MET A 52 -0.46 0.16 11.50
N ILE A 53 0.20 1.31 11.45
CA ILE A 53 -0.09 2.40 10.51
C ILE A 53 0.22 1.98 9.06
N ILE A 54 1.34 1.29 8.82
CA ILE A 54 1.67 0.70 7.52
C ILE A 54 0.57 -0.27 7.10
N GLY A 55 0.12 -1.15 8.00
CA GLY A 55 -0.99 -2.06 7.71
C GLY A 55 -2.27 -1.32 7.31
N ALA A 56 -2.61 -0.23 8.00
CA ALA A 56 -3.79 0.56 7.70
C ALA A 56 -3.70 1.26 6.33
N THR A 57 -2.55 1.85 6.02
CA THR A 57 -2.31 2.50 4.73
C THR A 57 -2.24 1.52 3.57
N THR A 58 -1.70 0.32 3.77
CA THR A 58 -1.71 -0.73 2.74
C THR A 58 -3.13 -1.07 2.29
N SER A 59 -4.08 -1.18 3.22
CA SER A 59 -5.49 -1.37 2.87
C SER A 59 -6.03 -0.19 2.07
N GLY A 60 -5.72 1.04 2.47
CA GLY A 60 -6.15 2.25 1.76
C GLY A 60 -5.62 2.30 0.32
N VAL A 61 -4.32 2.04 0.13
CA VAL A 61 -3.70 2.02 -1.20
C VAL A 61 -4.31 0.91 -2.06
N PHE A 62 -4.39 -0.32 -1.55
CA PHE A 62 -4.88 -1.47 -2.32
C PHE A 62 -6.37 -1.35 -2.67
N LEU A 63 -7.21 -1.08 -1.68
CA LEU A 63 -8.67 -1.05 -1.87
C LEU A 63 -9.05 0.10 -2.82
N VAL A 64 -8.52 1.30 -2.59
CA VAL A 64 -8.84 2.46 -3.42
C VAL A 64 -8.32 2.29 -4.85
N ALA A 65 -7.10 1.78 -5.04
CA ALA A 65 -6.57 1.48 -6.38
C ALA A 65 -7.40 0.43 -7.12
N TYR A 66 -7.81 -0.63 -6.42
CA TYR A 66 -8.64 -1.69 -7.00
C TYR A 66 -9.98 -1.14 -7.48
N VAL A 67 -10.63 -0.28 -6.68
CA VAL A 67 -11.91 0.30 -7.10
C VAL A 67 -11.73 1.29 -8.25
N ILE A 68 -10.69 2.13 -8.25
CA ILE A 68 -10.38 3.01 -9.40
C ILE A 68 -10.22 2.18 -10.68
N ALA A 69 -9.46 1.08 -10.64
CA ALA A 69 -9.28 0.21 -11.79
C ALA A 69 -10.61 -0.39 -12.30
N MET A 70 -11.51 -0.74 -11.39
CA MET A 70 -12.84 -1.26 -11.72
C MET A 70 -13.79 -0.20 -12.27
N GLU A 71 -13.62 1.06 -11.88
CA GLU A 71 -14.39 2.20 -12.40
C GLU A 71 -13.96 2.60 -13.81
N MET A 72 -12.67 2.42 -14.14
CA MET A 72 -12.14 2.66 -15.48
C MET A 72 -12.61 1.63 -16.52
N VAL A 73 -13.18 0.50 -16.08
CA VAL A 73 -13.54 -0.62 -16.93
C VAL A 73 -15.05 -0.83 -16.93
N GLY A 74 -15.64 -1.03 -18.12
CA GLY A 74 -17.07 -1.28 -18.26
C GLY A 74 -17.53 -2.57 -17.53
N PRO A 75 -18.83 -2.70 -17.19
CA PRO A 75 -19.35 -3.76 -16.32
C PRO A 75 -18.96 -5.18 -16.77
N ASN A 76 -18.97 -5.44 -18.07
CA ASN A 76 -18.68 -6.76 -18.65
C ASN A 76 -17.21 -7.17 -18.54
N LYS A 77 -16.29 -6.23 -18.31
CA LYS A 77 -14.84 -6.47 -18.25
C LYS A 77 -14.27 -6.38 -16.83
N ARG A 78 -15.09 -6.10 -15.82
CA ARG A 78 -14.65 -5.97 -14.41
C ARG A 78 -13.98 -7.23 -13.88
N LEU A 79 -14.54 -8.41 -14.17
CA LEU A 79 -13.93 -9.68 -13.78
C LEU A 79 -12.50 -9.83 -14.31
N PHE A 80 -12.31 -9.54 -15.60
CA PHE A 80 -10.99 -9.60 -16.22
C PHE A 80 -10.02 -8.58 -15.62
N ALA A 81 -10.46 -7.34 -15.40
CA ALA A 81 -9.65 -6.31 -14.76
C ALA A 81 -9.22 -6.71 -13.33
N GLY A 82 -10.15 -7.26 -12.53
CA GLY A 82 -9.85 -7.74 -11.18
C GLY A 82 -8.82 -8.88 -11.17
N VAL A 83 -8.92 -9.81 -12.12
CA VAL A 83 -7.92 -10.89 -12.29
C VAL A 83 -6.55 -10.32 -12.64
N VAL A 84 -6.48 -9.36 -13.57
CA VAL A 84 -5.22 -8.68 -13.93
C VAL A 84 -4.62 -7.96 -12.72
N CYS A 85 -5.42 -7.25 -11.93
CA CYS A 85 -4.96 -6.63 -10.67
C CYS A 85 -4.34 -7.67 -9.72
N GLN A 86 -4.94 -8.85 -9.60
CA GLN A 86 -4.41 -9.92 -8.75
C GLN A 86 -3.11 -10.54 -9.28
N PHE A 87 -2.94 -10.63 -10.60
CA PHE A 87 -1.66 -11.03 -11.19
C PHE A 87 -0.54 -10.07 -10.81
N PHE A 88 -0.77 -8.76 -10.92
CA PHE A 88 0.22 -7.76 -10.49
C PHE A 88 0.53 -7.84 -8.99
N PHE A 89 -0.49 -8.06 -8.16
CA PHE A 89 -0.32 -8.24 -6.72
C PHE A 89 0.56 -9.45 -6.39
N THR A 90 0.29 -10.59 -7.04
CA THR A 90 1.08 -11.81 -6.88
C THR A 90 2.52 -11.62 -7.35
N ALA A 91 2.72 -10.96 -8.50
CA ALA A 91 4.06 -10.61 -9.00
C ALA A 91 4.83 -9.71 -8.00
N GLY A 92 4.16 -8.72 -7.40
CA GLY A 92 4.73 -7.88 -6.36
C GLY A 92 5.14 -8.66 -5.10
N TYR A 93 4.35 -9.65 -4.70
CA TYR A 93 4.72 -10.54 -3.59
C TYR A 93 5.95 -11.40 -3.90
N ILE A 94 6.04 -11.97 -5.11
CA ILE A 94 7.21 -12.75 -5.54
C ILE A 94 8.46 -11.85 -5.58
N LEU A 95 8.32 -10.64 -6.12
CA LEU A 95 9.41 -9.65 -6.14
C LEU A 95 9.87 -9.28 -4.72
N THR A 96 8.93 -9.11 -3.79
CA THR A 96 9.24 -8.86 -2.37
C THR A 96 10.09 -9.99 -1.77
N ALA A 97 9.71 -11.24 -2.04
CA ALA A 97 10.48 -12.40 -1.57
C ALA A 97 11.89 -12.46 -2.19
N LEU A 98 12.01 -12.12 -3.48
CA LEU A 98 13.29 -12.04 -4.18
C LEU A 98 14.20 -10.96 -3.57
N ILE A 99 13.67 -9.77 -3.29
CA ILE A 99 14.43 -8.69 -2.64
C ILE A 99 14.87 -9.11 -1.23
N ALA A 100 13.99 -9.76 -0.47
CA ALA A 100 14.30 -10.28 0.86
C ALA A 100 15.39 -11.36 0.85
N TYR A 101 15.57 -12.09 -0.27
CA TYR A 101 16.66 -13.05 -0.42
C TYR A 101 18.03 -12.38 -0.57
N PHE A 102 18.10 -11.17 -1.14
CA PHE A 102 19.36 -10.44 -1.32
C PHE A 102 19.69 -9.49 -0.17
N ILE A 103 18.71 -9.13 0.66
CA ILE A 103 18.88 -8.16 1.75
C ILE A 103 18.58 -8.86 3.09
N ASP A 104 19.64 -9.20 3.81
CA ASP A 104 19.52 -9.83 5.14
C ASP A 104 19.16 -8.85 6.26
N ASP A 105 19.50 -7.56 6.10
CA ASP A 105 19.17 -6.54 7.10
C ASP A 105 17.71 -6.09 6.97
N TRP A 106 16.91 -6.34 8.01
CA TRP A 106 15.48 -6.03 8.01
C TRP A 106 15.18 -4.53 7.89
N ARG A 107 16.08 -3.64 8.33
CA ARG A 107 15.91 -2.19 8.21
C ARG A 107 16.15 -1.76 6.78
N MET A 108 17.20 -2.27 6.14
CA MET A 108 17.44 -2.02 4.71
C MET A 108 16.31 -2.61 3.85
N LEU A 109 15.79 -3.79 4.20
CA LEU A 109 14.65 -4.39 3.51
C LEU A 109 13.41 -3.50 3.61
N GLN A 110 13.12 -2.97 4.81
CA GLN A 110 12.00 -2.05 5.02
C GLN A 110 12.11 -0.78 4.14
N VAL A 111 13.32 -0.21 4.03
CA VAL A 111 13.59 0.94 3.14
C VAL A 111 13.42 0.54 1.68
N ALA A 112 14.02 -0.57 1.25
CA ALA A 112 13.96 -1.05 -0.13
C ALA A 112 12.52 -1.30 -0.59
N LEU A 113 11.64 -1.79 0.29
CA LEU A 113 10.22 -2.00 -0.03
C LEU A 113 9.40 -0.69 -0.03
N SER A 114 9.86 0.34 0.67
CA SER A 114 9.15 1.64 0.75
C SER A 114 9.49 2.57 -0.42
N LEU A 115 10.71 2.48 -0.96
CA LEU A 115 11.22 3.35 -2.03
C LEU A 115 10.40 3.32 -3.34
N PRO A 116 9.97 2.16 -3.88
CA PRO A 116 9.16 2.11 -5.10
C PRO A 116 7.85 2.90 -4.99
N GLY A 117 7.31 3.05 -3.78
CA GLY A 117 6.14 3.88 -3.50
C GLY A 117 6.32 5.33 -3.92
N ILE A 118 7.54 5.88 -3.85
CA ILE A 118 7.82 7.28 -4.21
C ILE A 118 7.55 7.53 -5.70
N VAL A 119 7.85 6.55 -6.56
CA VAL A 119 7.59 6.67 -8.00
C VAL A 119 6.12 6.92 -8.26
N PHE A 120 5.23 6.28 -7.49
CA PHE A 120 3.80 6.43 -7.65
C PHE A 120 3.29 7.84 -7.31
N ILE A 121 4.00 8.61 -6.47
CA ILE A 121 3.65 10.00 -6.13
C ILE A 121 3.75 10.90 -7.38
N SER A 122 4.65 10.60 -8.31
CA SER A 122 4.84 11.39 -9.54
C SER A 122 3.63 11.36 -10.48
N TYR A 123 2.76 10.34 -10.37
CA TYR A 123 1.51 10.24 -11.14
C TYR A 123 0.37 11.11 -10.59
N TRP A 124 0.66 12.05 -9.69
CA TRP A 124 -0.33 12.99 -9.18
C TRP A 124 -0.92 13.90 -10.26
N TRP A 125 -0.19 14.18 -11.34
CA TRP A 125 -0.64 15.01 -12.48
C TRP A 125 -1.64 14.26 -13.35
#